data_AF-K8ZQZ5-F1
#
_entry.id   AF-K8ZQZ5-F1
#
_cell.length_a   1.000
_cell.length_b   1.000
_cell.length_c   1.000
_cell.angle_alpha   90.00
_cell.angle_beta   90.00
_cell.angle_gamma   90.00
#
_symmetry.space_group_name_H-M   'P 1'
#
loop_
_entity.id
_entity.type
_entity.pdbx_description
1 polymer ?
#
loop_
_entity_poly.entity_id
_entity_poly.type
_entity_poly.pdbx_seq_one_letter_code
_entity_poly.pdbx_strand_id
1 'polypeptide(L)' 'MIKAESAVEFDGDDVWIGSVLISKCFGNEDWTAFLDNDVEKEFETLELAVTYCLEHNNE' A
#
# COMPACT_ATOMS: atom_id res chain seq x y z
N MET A 1 -4.05 1.28 -22.28
CA MET A 1 -4.74 2.13 -21.29
C MET A 1 -4.95 1.25 -20.06
N ILE A 2 -3.99 1.26 -19.14
CA ILE A 2 -4.12 0.53 -17.87
C ILE A 2 -5.08 1.36 -17.04
N LYS A 3 -6.24 0.79 -16.73
CA LYS A 3 -7.25 1.43 -15.90
C LYS A 3 -6.67 1.33 -14.48
N ALA A 4 -6.07 2.40 -13.98
CA ALA A 4 -5.73 2.48 -12.56
C ALA A 4 -7.06 2.33 -11.81
N GLU A 5 -7.31 1.15 -11.25
CA GLU A 5 -8.48 0.92 -10.43
C GLU A 5 -8.30 1.77 -9.20
N SER A 6 -8.83 2.99 -9.24
CA SER A 6 -8.67 4.03 -8.23
C SER A 6 -9.45 3.73 -6.94
N ALA A 7 -9.77 2.46 -6.72
CA ALA A 7 -10.50 2.00 -5.55
C ALA A 7 -9.49 1.80 -4.42
N VAL A 8 -9.76 2.47 -3.29
CA VAL A 8 -9.13 2.15 -2.02
C VAL A 8 -10.06 1.20 -1.29
N GLU A 9 -9.56 0.03 -0.90
CA GLU A 9 -10.29 -0.98 -0.14
C GLU A 9 -9.62 -1.24 1.21
N PHE A 10 -10.42 -1.50 2.24
CA PHE A 10 -9.97 -1.77 3.59
C PHE A 10 -10.48 -3.15 4.02
N ASP A 11 -9.58 -4.04 4.42
CA ASP A 11 -9.90 -5.36 4.99
C ASP A 11 -9.11 -5.56 6.30
N GLY A 12 -9.76 -5.26 7.43
CA GLY A 12 -9.10 -5.30 8.74
C GLY A 12 -7.95 -4.28 8.82
N ASP A 13 -6.72 -4.78 9.00
CA ASP A 13 -5.50 -3.99 9.04
C ASP A 13 -4.82 -3.85 7.64
N ASP A 14 -5.48 -4.34 6.58
CA ASP A 14 -4.99 -4.29 5.21
C ASP A 14 -5.67 -3.16 4.44
N VAL A 15 -4.88 -2.40 3.70
CA VAL A 15 -5.32 -1.30 2.82
C VAL A 15 -4.83 -1.57 1.41
N TRP A 16 -5.75 -1.67 0.47
CA TRP A 16 -5.46 -1.88 -0.94
C TRP A 16 -5.60 -0.56 -1.70
N ILE A 17 -4.62 -0.21 -2.52
CA ILE A 17 -4.64 0.95 -3.42
C ILE A 17 -4.35 0.44 -4.84
N GLY A 18 -5.42 0.17 -5.61
CA GLY A 18 -5.28 -0.56 -6.86
C GLY A 18 -4.78 -1.99 -6.59
N SER A 19 -3.63 -2.36 -7.14
CA SER A 19 -2.95 -3.64 -6.92
C SER A 19 -2.01 -3.66 -5.71
N VAL A 20 -1.69 -2.51 -5.15
CA VAL A 20 -0.74 -2.37 -4.03
C VAL A 20 -1.44 -2.70 -2.71
N LEU A 21 -0.78 -3.51 -1.88
CA LEU A 21 -1.21 -3.83 -0.51
C LEU A 21 -0.38 -3.04 0.49
N ILE A 22 -1.02 -2.46 1.50
CA ILE A 22 -0.39 -1.89 2.69
C ILE A 22 -0.95 -2.64 3.91
N SER A 23 -0.10 -3.25 4.73
CA SER A 23 -0.54 -4.10 5.85
C SER A 23 0.33 -3.90 7.10
N LYS A 24 -0.27 -4.11 8.28
CA LYS A 24 0.47 -4.26 9.54
C LYS A 24 1.01 -5.67 9.79
N CYS A 25 0.88 -6.61 8.85
CA CYS A 25 1.48 -7.95 8.94
C CYS A 25 1.26 -8.62 10.32
N PHE A 26 0.01 -8.90 10.68
CA PHE A 26 -0.38 -9.49 11.98
C PHE A 26 -0.19 -8.57 13.21
N GLY A 27 -0.31 -7.26 13.03
CA GLY A 27 -0.33 -6.29 14.14
C GLY A 27 1.05 -5.78 14.56
N ASN A 28 2.02 -5.76 13.63
CA ASN A 28 3.27 -5.04 13.83
C ASN A 28 3.03 -3.55 14.10
N GLU A 29 4.01 -2.92 14.73
CA GLU A 29 3.99 -1.47 15.00
C GLU A 29 4.03 -0.68 13.70
N ASP A 30 4.83 -1.14 12.74
CA ASP A 30 5.04 -0.53 11.41
C ASP A 30 4.08 -1.06 10.34
N TRP A 31 3.91 -0.26 9.30
CA TRP A 31 3.15 -0.56 8.08
C TRP A 31 4.07 -0.97 6.95
N THR A 32 3.76 -2.06 6.26
CA THR A 32 4.50 -2.53 5.09
C THR A 32 3.68 -2.33 3.83
N ALA A 33 4.24 -1.62 2.85
CA ALA A 33 3.70 -1.57 1.50
C ALA A 33 4.35 -2.65 0.62
N PHE A 34 3.51 -3.43 -0.05
CA PHE A 34 3.86 -4.47 -1.02
C PHE A 34 3.51 -3.96 -2.41
N LEU A 35 4.53 -3.60 -3.18
CA LEU A 35 4.40 -3.04 -4.52
C LEU A 35 4.46 -4.15 -5.58
N ASP A 36 3.90 -3.89 -6.77
CA ASP A 36 3.79 -4.86 -7.88
C ASP A 36 5.13 -5.40 -8.41
N ASN A 37 6.26 -4.76 -8.07
CA ASN A 37 7.61 -5.12 -8.50
C ASN A 37 8.38 -5.96 -7.46
N ASP A 38 7.66 -6.66 -6.58
CA ASP A 38 8.21 -7.43 -5.45
C ASP A 38 9.05 -6.56 -4.50
N VAL A 39 8.77 -5.26 -4.44
CA VAL A 39 9.41 -4.34 -3.48
C VAL A 39 8.53 -4.22 -2.25
N GLU A 40 9.16 -4.47 -1.10
CA GLU A 40 8.57 -4.25 0.22
C GLU A 40 9.21 -3.02 0.86
N LYS A 41 8.38 -2.17 1.46
CA LYS A 41 8.87 -0.99 2.17
C LYS A 41 8.08 -0.73 3.45
N GLU A 42 8.83 -0.53 4.53
CA GLU A 42 8.28 -0.28 5.87
C GLU A 42 8.13 1.22 6.15
N PHE A 43 7.08 1.56 6.88
CA PHE A 43 6.70 2.92 7.26
C PHE A 43 6.16 2.94 8.69
N GLU A 44 6.52 3.97 9.45
CA GLU A 44 6.03 4.16 10.83
C GLU A 44 4.51 4.43 10.88
N THR A 45 3.95 5.04 9.83
CA THR A 45 2.52 5.39 9.78
C THR A 45 1.87 5.01 8.46
N LEU A 46 0.56 4.76 8.51
CA LEU A 46 -0.26 4.45 7.33
C LEU A 46 -0.19 5.59 6.31
N GLU A 47 -0.25 6.84 6.77
CA GLU A 47 -0.23 8.02 5.91
C GLU A 47 1.05 8.10 5.07
N LEU A 48 2.20 7.72 5.65
CA LEU A 48 3.47 7.66 4.92
C LEU A 48 3.46 6.55 3.86
N ALA A 49 2.97 5.37 4.22
CA ALA A 49 2.83 4.25 3.27
C ALA A 49 1.90 4.61 2.10
N VAL A 50 0.73 5.16 2.39
CA VAL A 50 -0.25 5.61 1.39
C VAL A 50 0.33 6.68 0.49
N THR A 51 0.99 7.70 1.05
CA THR A 51 1.61 8.78 0.27
C THR A 51 2.64 8.22 -0.70
N TYR A 52 3.52 7.35 -0.21
CA TYR A 52 4.52 6.70 -1.03
C TYR A 52 3.89 5.88 -2.17
N CYS A 53 2.86 5.07 -1.86
CA CYS A 53 2.18 4.27 -2.86
C CYS A 53 1.50 5.13 -3.93
N LEU A 54 0.87 6.25 -3.56
CA LEU A 54 0.23 7.15 -4.53
C LEU A 54 1.24 7.86 -5.46
N GLU A 55 2.42 8.20 -4.94
CA GLU A 55 3.50 8.79 -5.73
C GLU A 55 4.12 7.79 -6.72
N HIS A 56 4.24 6.51 -6.33
CA HIS A 56 4.95 5.48 -7.10
C HIS A 56 4.04 4.57 -7.94
N ASN A 57 2.72 4.55 -7.72
CA ASN A 57 1.77 3.78 -8.56
C ASN A 57 1.57 4.36 -9.97
N ASN A 58 2.11 5.55 -10.26
CA ASN A 58 1.93 6.26 -11.53
C ASN A 58 3.20 6.30 -12.42
N GLU A 59 4.28 5.64 -12.01
CA GLU A 59 5.50 5.47 -12.83
C GLU A 59 5.46 4.17 -13.64
#